data_AF-A0A920VK66-F1
#
_entry.id   AF-A0A920VK66-F1
#
_cell.length_a   1.000
_cell.length_b   1.000
_cell.length_c   1.000
_cell.angle_alpha   90.00
_cell.angle_beta   90.00
_cell.angle_gamma   90.00
#
_symmetry.space_group_name_H-M   'P 1'
#
loop_
_entity.id
_entity.type
_entity.pdbx_description
1 polymer ?
#
loop_
_entity_poly.entity_id
_entity_poly.type
_entity_poly.pdbx_seq_one_letter_code
_entity_poly.pdbx_strand_id
1 'polypeptide(L)'
;MIIRQIIPGPLDVLLTLVREYARMHEEGIEGPERENVVNALLNGLSPDPWAFIDTRPAALIDYEAEYSELSEFFIQYKEEILEDFESHRPGRDTYSPISFHTNFLPNTLVAMVMTALLEGSAQELSLNALFLSNHDEIGDERAKLARMLMHYANASPDRLGEHGAALIIYDEGTGISHVSLTLSAFRKYIPG
;
A
#
# COMPACT_ATOMS: atom_id res chain seq x y z
N MET A 1 1.22 2.25 20.78
CA MET A 1 2.50 2.87 21.21
C MET A 1 3.61 2.30 20.32
N ILE A 2 4.61 3.03 19.82
CA ILE A 2 4.97 4.46 19.89
C ILE A 2 5.35 4.92 18.46
N ILE A 3 4.97 6.14 18.02
CA ILE A 3 5.50 6.75 16.78
C ILE A 3 5.86 8.22 17.02
N ARG A 4 6.99 8.47 17.70
CA ARG A 4 7.52 9.84 17.90
C ARG A 4 9.05 9.96 17.86
N GLN A 5 9.79 8.88 17.60
CA GLN A 5 11.23 8.92 17.38
C GLN A 5 11.58 7.95 16.25
N ILE A 6 12.12 8.51 15.16
CA ILE A 6 12.66 7.83 13.96
C ILE A 6 11.63 7.00 13.16
N ILE A 7 11.09 7.54 12.06
CA ILE A 7 10.93 6.77 10.82
C ILE A 7 11.04 7.70 9.58
N PRO A 8 12.24 7.91 8.99
CA PRO A 8 12.36 8.44 7.63
C PRO A 8 12.02 7.38 6.56
N GLY A 9 12.06 6.09 6.92
CA GLY A 9 11.89 4.96 5.99
C GLY A 9 10.73 5.04 4.99
N PRO A 10 9.52 5.50 5.34
CA PRO A 10 8.45 5.73 4.36
C PRO A 10 8.84 6.71 3.25
N LEU A 11 9.55 7.80 3.59
CA LEU A 11 10.06 8.76 2.61
C LEU A 11 11.15 8.12 1.73
N ASP A 12 12.07 7.36 2.31
CA ASP A 12 13.13 6.65 1.55
C ASP A 12 12.55 5.61 0.57
N VAL A 13 11.50 4.89 1.00
CA VAL A 13 10.78 3.91 0.16
C VAL A 13 10.02 4.63 -0.95
N LEU A 14 9.29 5.71 -0.66
CA LEU A 14 8.63 6.52 -1.68
C LEU A 14 9.64 7.10 -2.67
N LEU A 15 10.78 7.65 -2.21
CA LEU A 15 11.86 8.13 -3.08
C LEU A 15 12.41 7.03 -4.00
N THR A 16 12.56 5.81 -3.49
CA THR A 16 12.99 4.67 -4.31
C THR A 16 11.97 4.35 -5.39
N LEU A 17 10.68 4.36 -5.06
CA LEU A 17 9.59 4.07 -5.99
C LEU A 17 9.42 5.17 -7.06
N VAL A 18 9.51 6.45 -6.70
CA VAL A 18 9.37 7.55 -7.67
C VAL A 18 10.56 7.66 -8.61
N ARG A 19 11.78 7.39 -8.13
CA ARG A 19 12.98 7.29 -8.98
C ARG A 19 12.85 6.16 -9.99
N GLU A 20 12.36 5.00 -9.56
CA GLU A 20 12.15 3.86 -10.46
C GLU A 20 10.99 4.10 -11.44
N TYR A 21 9.91 4.76 -11.01
CA TYR A 21 8.84 5.22 -11.90
C TYR A 21 9.40 6.16 -12.98
N ALA A 22 10.17 7.19 -12.60
CA ALA A 22 10.76 8.14 -13.54
C ALA A 22 11.65 7.42 -14.55
N ARG A 23 12.53 6.53 -14.07
CA ARG A 23 13.41 5.70 -14.93
C ARG A 23 12.61 4.83 -15.91
N MET A 24 11.58 4.11 -15.44
CA MET A 24 10.73 3.29 -16.30
C MET A 24 9.98 4.13 -17.34
N HIS A 25 9.47 5.30 -16.95
CA HIS A 25 8.79 6.23 -17.86
C HIS A 25 9.73 6.80 -18.93
N GLU A 26 10.92 7.27 -18.56
CA GLU A 26 11.94 7.79 -19.48
C GLU A 26 12.45 6.72 -20.46
N GLU A 27 12.53 5.46 -20.04
CA GLU A 27 12.89 4.32 -20.89
C GLU A 27 11.72 3.75 -21.71
N GLY A 28 10.48 4.19 -21.47
CA GLY A 28 9.27 3.64 -22.12
C GLY A 28 8.99 2.19 -21.76
N ILE A 29 9.35 1.76 -20.55
CA ILE A 29 9.05 0.42 -20.01
C ILE A 29 7.58 0.37 -19.63
N GLU A 30 6.90 -0.72 -20.00
CA GLU A 30 5.49 -0.95 -19.72
C GLU A 30 5.21 -2.37 -19.20
N GLY A 31 4.03 -2.58 -18.62
CA GLY A 31 3.54 -3.89 -18.18
C GLY A 31 3.75 -4.20 -16.69
N PRO A 32 3.70 -5.48 -16.27
CA PRO A 32 3.49 -5.87 -14.87
C PRO A 32 4.53 -5.34 -13.87
N GLU A 33 5.78 -5.14 -14.26
CA GLU A 33 6.80 -4.56 -13.36
C GLU A 33 6.51 -3.08 -13.08
N ARG A 34 6.12 -2.31 -14.10
CA ARG A 34 5.67 -0.91 -13.96
C ARG A 34 4.39 -0.82 -13.13
N GLU A 35 3.41 -1.67 -13.41
CA GLU A 35 2.17 -1.78 -12.63
C GLU A 35 2.48 -2.01 -11.14
N ASN A 36 3.43 -2.89 -10.82
CA ASN A 36 3.84 -3.13 -9.43
C ASN A 36 4.48 -1.89 -8.77
N VAL A 37 5.29 -1.10 -9.49
CA VAL A 37 5.83 0.17 -8.99
C VAL A 37 4.71 1.19 -8.73
N VAL A 38 3.77 1.34 -9.67
CA VAL A 38 2.61 2.25 -9.53
C VAL A 38 1.75 1.86 -8.33
N ASN A 39 1.42 0.57 -8.17
CA ASN A 39 0.64 0.08 -7.05
C ASN A 39 1.38 0.24 -5.71
N ALA A 40 2.69 -0.01 -5.66
CA ALA A 40 3.48 0.20 -4.46
C ALA A 40 3.51 1.69 -4.05
N LEU A 41 3.63 2.60 -5.03
CA LEU A 41 3.58 4.04 -4.79
C LEU A 41 2.20 4.48 -4.26
N LEU A 42 1.12 4.03 -4.91
CA LEU A 42 -0.25 4.30 -4.46
C LEU A 42 -0.53 3.71 -3.08
N ASN A 43 -0.06 2.49 -2.79
CA ASN A 43 -0.20 1.84 -1.49
C ASN A 43 0.57 2.58 -0.39
N GLY A 44 1.78 3.08 -0.68
CA GLY A 44 2.59 3.87 0.25
C GLY A 44 1.99 5.23 0.61
N LEU A 45 1.30 5.88 -0.33
CA LEU A 45 0.67 7.19 -0.14
C LEU A 45 -0.73 7.11 0.48
N SER A 46 -1.48 6.04 0.17
CA SER A 46 -2.90 5.89 0.54
C SER A 46 -3.26 6.02 2.04
N PRO A 47 -2.43 5.58 3.01
CA PRO A 47 -2.75 5.72 4.44
C PRO A 47 -2.75 7.16 4.97
N ASP A 48 -1.90 8.03 4.44
CA ASP A 48 -1.84 9.45 4.78
C ASP A 48 -1.23 10.26 3.60
N PRO A 49 -2.03 10.61 2.59
CA PRO A 49 -1.53 11.29 1.41
C PRO A 49 -1.03 12.71 1.73
N TRP A 50 -1.60 13.39 2.74
CA TRP A 50 -1.21 14.76 3.08
C TRP A 50 0.20 14.86 3.67
N ALA A 51 0.68 13.81 4.35
CA ALA A 51 2.02 13.74 4.90
C ALA A 51 3.15 13.80 3.86
N PHE A 52 2.84 13.61 2.57
CA PHE A 52 3.80 13.62 1.46
C PHE A 52 3.42 14.59 0.32
N ILE A 53 2.17 15.09 0.29
CA ILE A 53 1.65 15.96 -0.77
C ILE A 53 1.51 17.42 -0.32
N ASP A 54 1.23 17.69 0.95
CA ASP A 54 0.79 19.01 1.43
C ASP A 54 1.55 19.43 2.70
N THR A 55 1.32 18.73 3.81
CA THR A 55 1.84 19.13 5.13
C THR A 55 2.95 18.18 5.57
N ARG A 56 4.21 18.58 5.35
CA ARG A 56 5.41 17.86 5.81
C ARG A 56 5.34 17.61 7.33
N PRO A 57 5.31 16.35 7.81
CA PRO A 57 5.34 16.04 9.24
C PRO A 57 6.59 16.58 9.93
N ALA A 58 6.46 16.98 11.20
CA ALA A 58 7.58 17.50 11.98
C ALA A 58 8.77 16.53 12.11
N ALA A 59 8.53 15.21 11.95
CA ALA A 59 9.57 14.18 11.95
C ALA A 59 10.43 14.17 10.67
N LEU A 60 10.00 14.86 9.60
CA LEU A 60 10.69 14.96 8.31
C LEU A 60 11.31 16.35 8.07
N ILE A 61 11.42 17.20 9.10
CA ILE A 61 12.01 18.55 8.97
C ILE A 61 13.48 18.48 8.51
N ASP A 62 14.25 17.53 9.03
CA ASP A 62 15.67 17.35 8.70
C ASP A 62 15.90 16.69 7.31
N TYR A 63 14.83 16.26 6.63
CA TYR A 63 14.83 15.55 5.34
C TYR A 63 14.28 16.47 4.23
N GLU A 64 14.75 17.72 4.23
CA GLU A 64 14.22 18.75 3.33
C GLU A 64 14.52 18.47 1.86
N ALA A 65 15.73 18.00 1.55
CA ALA A 65 16.12 17.67 0.18
C ALA A 65 15.29 16.50 -0.38
N GLU A 66 15.12 15.45 0.42
CA GLU A 66 14.33 14.26 0.12
C GLU A 66 12.85 14.61 -0.10
N TYR A 67 12.28 15.47 0.74
CA TYR A 67 10.90 15.92 0.61
C TYR A 67 10.71 16.84 -0.61
N SER A 68 11.68 17.70 -0.91
CA SER A 68 11.68 18.54 -2.11
C SER A 68 11.75 17.70 -3.38
N GLU A 69 12.63 16.70 -3.46
CA GLU A 69 12.73 15.77 -4.60
C GLU A 69 11.40 15.03 -4.84
N LEU A 70 10.76 14.53 -3.78
CA LEU A 70 9.45 13.89 -3.88
C LEU A 70 8.37 14.86 -4.40
N SER A 71 8.42 16.12 -3.94
CA SER A 71 7.48 17.17 -4.36
C SER A 71 7.68 17.57 -5.82
N GLU A 72 8.93 17.73 -6.26
CA GLU A 72 9.31 18.04 -7.65
C GLU A 72 8.88 16.92 -8.60
N PHE A 73 9.08 15.65 -8.21
CA PHE A 73 8.60 14.50 -8.96
C PHE A 73 7.07 14.52 -9.13
N PHE A 74 6.30 14.77 -8.06
CA PHE A 74 4.83 14.82 -8.16
C PHE A 74 4.34 15.97 -9.04
N ILE A 75 5.06 17.10 -9.10
CA ILE A 75 4.77 18.21 -10.01
C ILE A 75 5.08 17.81 -11.46
N GLN A 76 6.22 17.16 -11.70
CA GLN A 76 6.67 16.78 -13.04
C GLN A 76 5.76 15.74 -13.71
N TYR A 77 5.31 14.72 -12.95
CA TYR A 77 4.58 13.56 -13.48
C TYR A 77 3.09 13.54 -13.06
N LYS A 78 2.52 14.71 -12.73
CA LYS A 78 1.21 14.82 -12.07
C LYS A 78 0.08 14.12 -12.83
N GLU A 79 -0.06 14.40 -14.12
CA GLU A 79 -1.22 13.97 -14.90
C GLU A 79 -1.10 12.48 -15.24
N GLU A 80 0.10 12.01 -15.53
CA GLU A 80 0.43 10.59 -15.72
C GLU A 80 0.16 9.79 -14.44
N ILE A 81 0.60 10.28 -13.27
CA ILE A 81 0.33 9.64 -11.97
C ILE A 81 -1.17 9.62 -11.66
N LEU A 82 -1.92 10.66 -12.03
CA LEU A 82 -3.38 10.69 -11.84
C LEU A 82 -4.11 9.67 -12.72
N GLU A 83 -3.67 9.46 -13.97
CA GLU A 83 -4.19 8.43 -14.87
C GLU A 83 -3.84 7.02 -14.34
N ASP A 84 -2.57 6.80 -14.01
CA ASP A 84 -2.07 5.55 -13.44
C ASP A 84 -2.78 5.18 -12.13
N PHE A 85 -2.96 6.10 -11.20
CA PHE A 85 -3.63 5.84 -9.92
C PHE A 85 -5.14 5.61 -10.07
N GLU A 86 -5.82 6.26 -11.02
CA GLU A 86 -7.24 5.99 -11.29
C GLU A 86 -7.42 4.62 -11.97
N SER A 87 -6.47 4.16 -12.80
CA SER A 87 -6.49 2.80 -13.38
C SER A 87 -6.34 1.70 -12.33
N HIS A 88 -5.61 1.97 -11.24
CA HIS A 88 -5.38 1.05 -10.12
C HIS A 88 -6.41 1.17 -8.99
N ARG A 89 -7.51 1.90 -9.22
CA ARG A 89 -8.54 2.10 -8.21
C ARG A 89 -9.24 0.78 -7.84
N PRO A 90 -9.32 0.41 -6.56
CA PRO A 90 -9.99 -0.83 -6.14
C PRO A 90 -11.46 -0.88 -6.61
N GLY A 91 -11.86 -1.99 -7.20
CA GLY A 91 -13.27 -2.29 -7.46
C GLY A 91 -13.93 -2.89 -6.22
N ARG A 92 -15.25 -2.67 -6.08
CA ARG A 92 -16.08 -3.53 -5.22
C ARG A 92 -16.09 -4.93 -5.83
N ASP A 93 -16.01 -5.96 -5.00
CA ASP A 93 -16.01 -7.37 -5.43
C ASP A 93 -14.73 -7.82 -6.17
N THR A 94 -13.65 -7.03 -6.14
CA THR A 94 -12.33 -7.41 -6.69
C THR A 94 -11.23 -7.28 -5.64
N TYR A 95 -10.30 -8.24 -5.61
CA TYR A 95 -9.16 -8.15 -4.72
C TYR A 95 -8.21 -7.00 -5.12
N SER A 96 -7.88 -6.14 -4.16
CA SER A 96 -6.82 -5.15 -4.29
C SER A 96 -5.86 -5.23 -3.10
N PRO A 97 -4.53 -5.23 -3.32
CA PRO A 97 -3.54 -5.08 -2.25
C PRO A 97 -3.74 -3.80 -1.41
N ILE A 98 -4.32 -2.73 -1.99
CA ILE A 98 -4.58 -1.47 -1.28
C ILE A 98 -5.69 -1.62 -0.23
N SER A 99 -6.57 -2.61 -0.38
CA SER A 99 -7.60 -2.97 0.59
C SER A 99 -7.08 -3.93 1.68
N PHE A 100 -5.85 -4.43 1.57
CA PHE A 100 -5.24 -5.37 2.51
C PHE A 100 -4.20 -4.66 3.39
N HIS A 101 -4.56 -4.41 4.64
CA HIS A 101 -3.72 -3.70 5.60
C HIS A 101 -3.18 -4.65 6.67
N THR A 102 -1.89 -4.56 6.95
CA THR A 102 -1.27 -5.13 8.16
C THR A 102 -0.31 -4.11 8.75
N ASN A 103 -0.21 -4.07 10.07
CA ASN A 103 0.74 -3.19 10.74
C ASN A 103 2.21 -3.65 10.59
N PHE A 104 2.44 -4.95 10.38
CA PHE A 104 3.77 -5.51 10.11
C PHE A 104 3.65 -6.80 9.27
N LEU A 105 4.44 -6.94 8.20
CA LEU A 105 4.46 -8.15 7.35
C LEU A 105 4.58 -9.49 8.12
N PRO A 106 5.38 -9.62 9.20
CA PRO A 106 5.41 -10.81 10.04
C PRO A 106 4.04 -11.25 10.59
N ASN A 107 3.09 -10.35 10.84
CA ASN A 107 1.76 -10.73 11.32
C ASN A 107 0.96 -11.47 10.23
N THR A 108 1.10 -11.05 8.97
CA THR A 108 0.53 -11.78 7.83
C THR A 108 1.19 -13.14 7.65
N LEU A 109 2.52 -13.22 7.75
CA LEU A 109 3.25 -14.49 7.66
C LEU A 109 2.88 -15.46 8.79
N VAL A 110 2.79 -14.99 10.04
CA VAL A 110 2.35 -15.79 11.19
C VAL A 110 0.92 -16.29 10.99
N ALA A 111 0.00 -15.44 10.52
CA ALA A 111 -1.35 -15.86 10.20
C ALA A 111 -1.38 -16.95 9.11
N MET A 112 -0.61 -16.81 8.02
CA MET A 112 -0.53 -17.82 6.95
C MET A 112 -0.02 -19.17 7.46
N VAL A 113 1.07 -19.17 8.24
CA VAL A 113 1.64 -20.40 8.80
C VAL A 113 0.69 -21.05 9.79
N MET A 114 0.07 -20.28 10.68
CA MET A 114 -0.83 -20.82 11.70
C MET A 114 -2.15 -21.35 11.11
N THR A 115 -2.70 -20.69 10.09
CA THR A 115 -3.87 -21.21 9.37
C THR A 115 -3.54 -22.52 8.65
N ALA A 116 -2.40 -22.60 7.95
CA ALA A 116 -1.96 -23.85 7.32
C ALA A 116 -1.78 -25.01 8.32
N LEU A 117 -1.27 -24.72 9.53
CA LEU A 117 -1.14 -25.70 10.60
C LEU A 117 -2.49 -26.15 11.19
N LEU A 118 -3.51 -25.27 11.20
CA LEU A 118 -4.86 -25.59 11.66
C LEU A 118 -5.67 -26.38 10.63
N GLU A 119 -5.46 -26.10 9.34
CA GLU A 119 -6.14 -26.78 8.22
C GLU A 119 -5.48 -28.12 7.86
N GLY A 120 -4.19 -28.30 8.21
CA GLY A 120 -3.41 -29.48 7.86
C GLY A 120 -2.90 -29.47 6.42
N SER A 121 -2.99 -28.34 5.72
CA SER A 121 -2.58 -28.14 4.33
C SER A 121 -1.83 -26.82 4.16
N ALA A 122 -0.83 -26.80 3.28
CA ALA A 122 -0.18 -25.55 2.88
C ALA A 122 -1.14 -24.65 2.08
N GLN A 123 -0.96 -23.34 2.21
CA GLN A 123 -1.68 -22.36 1.38
C GLN A 123 -1.16 -22.43 -0.06
N GLU A 124 -2.06 -22.39 -1.05
CA GLU A 124 -1.69 -22.42 -2.47
C GLU A 124 -1.01 -21.11 -2.92
N LEU A 125 -1.39 -19.99 -2.31
CA LEU A 125 -0.84 -18.67 -2.62
C LEU A 125 0.36 -18.33 -1.72
N SER A 126 1.37 -17.73 -2.32
CA SER A 126 2.51 -17.16 -1.60
C SER A 126 2.15 -15.83 -0.91
N LEU A 127 2.95 -15.42 0.08
CA LEU A 127 2.80 -14.11 0.73
C LEU A 127 2.79 -12.96 -0.29
N ASN A 128 3.65 -13.02 -1.30
CA ASN A 128 3.76 -11.99 -2.32
C ASN A 128 2.48 -11.84 -3.18
N ALA A 129 1.67 -12.89 -3.31
CA ALA A 129 0.39 -12.81 -4.03
C ALA A 129 -0.66 -11.91 -3.35
N LEU A 130 -0.44 -11.52 -2.10
CA LEU A 130 -1.26 -10.54 -1.36
C LEU A 130 -0.76 -9.08 -1.49
N PHE A 131 0.43 -8.86 -2.06
CA PHE A 131 1.05 -7.53 -2.13
C PHE A 131 1.42 -7.08 -3.54
N LEU A 132 1.69 -8.02 -4.45
CA LEU A 132 2.00 -7.74 -5.84
C LEU A 132 0.75 -7.72 -6.71
N SER A 133 0.68 -6.73 -7.59
CA SER A 133 -0.28 -6.67 -8.67
C SER A 133 0.15 -7.62 -9.78
N ASN A 134 -0.51 -8.77 -9.83
CA ASN A 134 -0.62 -9.51 -11.08
C ASN A 134 -2.10 -9.42 -11.44
N HIS A 135 -2.41 -8.61 -12.45
CA HIS A 135 -3.68 -8.69 -13.13
C HIS A 135 -3.72 -10.02 -13.89
N ASP A 136 -4.29 -11.06 -13.26
CA ASP A 136 -5.22 -12.02 -13.89
C ASP A 136 -5.57 -13.23 -13.00
N GLU A 137 -6.74 -13.82 -13.28
CA GLU A 137 -7.32 -15.12 -12.88
C GLU A 137 -7.43 -15.51 -11.38
N ILE A 138 -6.65 -14.96 -10.46
CA ILE A 138 -6.53 -15.46 -9.06
C ILE A 138 -7.29 -14.57 -8.04
N GLY A 139 -8.08 -13.60 -8.50
CA GLY A 139 -8.74 -12.59 -7.64
C GLY A 139 -9.58 -13.17 -6.50
N ASP A 140 -10.39 -14.19 -6.80
CA ASP A 140 -11.23 -14.90 -5.82
C ASP A 140 -10.40 -15.55 -4.70
N GLU A 141 -9.32 -16.25 -5.05
CA GLU A 141 -8.47 -16.94 -4.07
C GLU A 141 -7.67 -15.97 -3.21
N ARG A 142 -7.21 -14.83 -3.78
CA ARG A 142 -6.58 -13.75 -3.00
C ARG A 142 -7.54 -13.16 -1.99
N ALA A 143 -8.79 -12.87 -2.40
CA ALA A 143 -9.82 -12.35 -1.50
C ALA A 143 -10.20 -13.37 -0.41
N LYS A 144 -10.33 -14.67 -0.74
CA LYS A 144 -10.56 -15.74 0.23
C LYS A 144 -9.44 -15.81 1.26
N LEU A 145 -8.18 -15.87 0.81
CA LEU A 145 -7.01 -15.86 1.69
C LEU A 145 -6.98 -14.62 2.58
N ALA A 146 -7.14 -13.42 2.01
CA ALA A 146 -7.13 -12.17 2.77
C ALA A 146 -8.22 -12.12 3.87
N ARG A 147 -9.46 -12.52 3.56
CA ARG A 147 -10.54 -12.64 4.55
C ARG A 147 -10.24 -13.70 5.61
N MET A 148 -9.62 -14.81 5.24
CA MET A 148 -9.24 -15.88 6.15
C MET A 148 -8.12 -15.46 7.13
N LEU A 149 -7.08 -14.77 6.65
CA LEU A 149 -6.01 -14.22 7.48
C LEU A 149 -6.54 -13.13 8.41
N MET A 150 -7.41 -12.25 7.92
CA MET A 150 -8.14 -11.28 8.74
C MET A 150 -8.96 -11.99 9.83
N HIS A 151 -9.69 -13.05 9.50
CA HIS A 151 -10.46 -13.81 10.49
C HIS A 151 -9.54 -14.43 11.56
N TYR A 152 -8.47 -15.12 11.16
CA TYR A 152 -7.50 -15.73 12.07
C TYR A 152 -6.88 -14.71 13.04
N ALA A 153 -6.45 -13.55 12.53
CA ALA A 153 -5.79 -12.49 13.30
C ALA A 153 -6.72 -11.79 14.28
N ASN A 154 -8.02 -11.73 13.99
CA ASN A 154 -9.03 -11.07 14.82
C ASN A 154 -9.90 -12.05 15.63
N ALA A 155 -9.61 -13.36 15.58
CA ALA A 155 -10.43 -14.39 16.21
C ALA A 155 -10.41 -14.39 17.75
N SER A 156 -9.36 -13.84 18.38
CA SER A 156 -9.21 -13.89 19.83
C SER A 156 -8.36 -12.74 20.40
N PRO A 157 -8.57 -12.31 21.67
CA PRO A 157 -7.90 -11.13 22.23
C PRO A 157 -6.37 -11.23 22.31
N ASP A 158 -5.83 -12.44 22.43
CA ASP A 158 -4.39 -12.75 22.41
C ASP A 158 -3.72 -12.52 21.04
N ARG A 159 -4.52 -12.31 19.98
CA ARG A 159 -4.06 -12.06 18.60
C ARG A 159 -4.30 -10.63 18.14
N LEU A 160 -4.89 -9.79 18.99
CA LEU A 160 -5.04 -8.38 18.75
C LEU A 160 -3.77 -7.63 19.18
N GLY A 161 -3.49 -6.50 18.53
CA GLY A 161 -2.46 -5.56 18.96
C GLY A 161 -2.85 -4.83 20.24
N GLU A 162 -1.99 -3.89 20.66
CA GLU A 162 -2.27 -3.03 21.82
C GLU A 162 -3.68 -2.42 21.73
N HIS A 163 -4.39 -2.39 22.87
CA HIS A 163 -5.77 -1.87 22.97
C HIS A 163 -6.83 -2.62 22.14
N GLY A 164 -6.53 -3.83 21.64
CA GLY A 164 -7.46 -4.61 20.83
C GLY A 164 -7.44 -4.26 19.34
N ALA A 165 -6.38 -3.62 18.85
CA ALA A 165 -6.25 -3.25 17.45
C ALA A 165 -6.14 -4.48 16.52
N ALA A 166 -6.82 -4.46 15.38
CA ALA A 166 -6.69 -5.52 14.38
C ALA A 166 -5.27 -5.53 13.76
N LEU A 167 -4.63 -6.70 13.72
CA LEU A 167 -3.28 -6.86 13.13
C LEU A 167 -3.29 -7.05 11.60
N ILE A 168 -4.42 -7.53 11.08
CA ILE A 168 -4.71 -7.71 9.65
C ILE A 168 -6.15 -7.24 9.43
N ILE A 169 -6.36 -6.43 8.39
CA ILE A 169 -7.66 -5.96 7.93
C ILE A 169 -7.71 -6.15 6.42
N TYR A 170 -8.80 -6.73 5.91
CA TYR A 170 -9.14 -6.68 4.50
C TYR A 170 -10.50 -5.99 4.36
N ASP A 171 -10.50 -4.74 3.90
CA ASP A 171 -11.73 -3.98 3.64
C ASP A 171 -11.65 -3.21 2.32
N GLU A 172 -12.54 -3.59 1.41
CA GLU A 172 -12.67 -2.98 0.08
C GLU A 172 -13.11 -1.52 0.19
N GLY A 173 -14.02 -1.21 1.13
CA GLY A 173 -14.52 0.16 1.36
C GLY A 173 -13.41 1.13 1.78
N THR A 174 -12.58 0.73 2.74
CA THR A 174 -11.39 1.48 3.19
C THR A 174 -10.40 1.68 2.06
N GLY A 175 -10.06 0.64 1.29
CA GLY A 175 -9.15 0.77 0.12
C GLY A 175 -9.67 1.76 -0.94
N ILE A 176 -10.95 1.66 -1.31
CA ILE A 176 -11.61 2.61 -2.23
C ILE A 176 -11.54 4.04 -1.67
N SER A 177 -11.81 4.20 -0.36
CA SER A 177 -11.78 5.50 0.30
C SER A 177 -10.39 6.11 0.30
N HIS A 178 -9.35 5.34 0.66
CA HIS A 178 -7.96 5.82 0.68
C HIS A 178 -7.48 6.29 -0.69
N VAL A 179 -7.66 5.49 -1.75
CA VAL A 179 -7.29 5.90 -3.12
C VAL A 179 -8.06 7.16 -3.55
N SER A 180 -9.35 7.25 -3.20
CA SER A 180 -10.16 8.44 -3.49
C SER A 180 -9.65 9.69 -2.76
N LEU A 181 -9.11 9.56 -1.54
CA LEU A 181 -8.47 10.64 -0.81
C LEU A 181 -7.13 11.04 -1.43
N THR A 182 -6.28 10.08 -1.82
CA THR A 182 -5.00 10.34 -2.51
C THR A 182 -5.21 11.11 -3.81
N LEU A 183 -6.11 10.64 -4.68
CA LEU A 183 -6.47 11.32 -5.93
C LEU A 183 -7.02 12.73 -5.68
N SER A 184 -7.82 12.92 -4.61
CA SER A 184 -8.34 14.23 -4.22
C SER A 184 -7.25 15.16 -3.68
N ALA A 185 -6.24 14.62 -2.99
CA ALA A 185 -5.10 15.38 -2.50
C ALA A 185 -4.21 15.84 -3.66
N PHE A 186 -3.82 14.94 -4.58
CA PHE A 186 -3.07 15.29 -5.79
C PHE A 186 -3.75 16.41 -6.58
N ARG A 187 -5.05 16.25 -6.90
CA ARG A 187 -5.84 17.24 -7.67
C ARG A 187 -5.96 18.60 -6.99
N LYS A 188 -5.84 18.66 -5.66
CA LYS A 188 -6.04 19.90 -4.87
C LYS A 188 -4.73 20.63 -4.55
N TYR A 189 -3.65 19.90 -4.29
CA TYR A 189 -2.44 20.44 -3.66
C TYR A 189 -1.21 20.43 -4.58
N ILE A 190 -1.10 19.48 -5.53
CA ILE A 190 -0.03 19.51 -6.52
C ILE A 190 -0.44 20.51 -7.63
N PRO A 191 0.37 21.55 -7.92
CA PRO A 191 0.10 22.48 -9.01
C PRO A 191 0.09 21.76 -10.38
N GLY A 192 -0.62 22.34 -11.35
CA GLY A 192 -0.57 21.95 -12.76
C GLY A 192 -0.28 23.16 -13.63
#